data_AF-A0A926XFV9-F1
#
_entry.id   AF-A0A926XFV9-F1
#
_cell.length_a   1.000
_cell.length_b   1.000
_cell.length_c   1.000
_cell.angle_alpha   90.00
_cell.angle_beta   90.00
_cell.angle_gamma   90.00
#
_symmetry.space_group_name_H-M   'P 1'
#
loop_
_entity.id
_entity.type
_entity.pdbx_description
1 polymer ?
#
loop_
_entity_poly.entity_id
_entity_poly.type
_entity_poly.pdbx_seq_one_letter_code
_entity_poly.pdbx_strand_id
1 'polypeptide(L)'
;MTLSREQALETLQTYLVAGERLKATSFLADALINNGFVQAAALFNDAQEKEIAPDVWMSAITTIEDTPEGSVIDNVLYSPHNCHLMGVYPNEEDDEPEFTYSIGLWYNFQHPEILCVGLPNRVSGGLINEYAQEIAEGNAPPLDTPLDGVLADGYQLQFKLCSNKAKTEYTCWASWFNGGLHYPVIQMIWQDKEYRWPWEEGFRPIQAQPLLT
;
A
#
# COMPACT_ATOMS: atom_id res chain seq x y z
N MET A 1 -22.24 -12.49 -9.12
CA MET A 1 -21.36 -13.67 -9.24
C MET A 1 -20.08 -13.15 -9.86
N THR A 2 -18.97 -13.12 -9.13
CA THR A 2 -17.68 -12.59 -9.62
C THR A 2 -17.17 -13.48 -10.75
N LEU A 3 -16.77 -12.88 -11.88
CA LEU A 3 -16.22 -13.62 -13.02
C LEU A 3 -14.90 -14.30 -12.61
N SER A 4 -14.64 -15.50 -13.14
CA SER A 4 -13.29 -16.07 -13.08
C SER A 4 -12.32 -15.25 -13.94
N ARG A 5 -11.01 -15.36 -13.70
CA ARG A 5 -9.99 -14.67 -14.51
C ARG A 5 -10.13 -14.99 -16.00
N GLU A 6 -10.39 -16.26 -16.34
CA GLU A 6 -10.58 -16.71 -17.72
C GLU A 6 -11.82 -16.06 -18.36
N GLN A 7 -12.95 -16.04 -17.64
CA GLN A 7 -14.17 -15.38 -18.12
C GLN A 7 -13.99 -13.87 -18.29
N ALA A 8 -13.27 -13.23 -17.37
CA ALA A 8 -12.97 -11.81 -17.45
C ALA A 8 -12.09 -11.49 -18.67
N LEU A 9 -11.10 -12.34 -18.94
CA LEU A 9 -10.20 -12.20 -20.09
C LEU A 9 -10.97 -12.38 -21.41
N GLU A 10 -11.78 -13.42 -21.53
CA GLU A 10 -12.62 -13.67 -22.71
C GLU A 10 -13.60 -12.51 -22.96
N THR A 11 -14.21 -11.98 -21.90
CA THR A 11 -15.13 -10.83 -21.98
C THR A 11 -14.41 -9.59 -22.50
N LEU A 12 -13.25 -9.25 -21.92
CA LEU A 12 -12.48 -8.08 -22.32
C LEU A 12 -11.98 -8.22 -23.78
N GLN A 13 -11.46 -9.40 -24.15
CA GLN A 13 -11.04 -9.69 -25.52
C GLN A 13 -12.19 -9.55 -26.51
N THR A 14 -13.40 -10.01 -26.15
CA THR A 14 -14.60 -9.87 -26.98
C THR A 14 -14.91 -8.40 -27.26
N TYR A 15 -14.88 -7.53 -26.25
CA TYR A 15 -15.10 -6.10 -26.44
C TYR A 15 -14.02 -5.45 -27.30
N LEU A 16 -12.75 -5.80 -27.09
CA LEU A 16 -11.62 -5.26 -27.86
C LEU A 16 -11.69 -5.66 -29.34
N VAL A 17 -11.91 -6.95 -29.64
CA VAL A 17 -12.04 -7.47 -31.01
C VAL A 17 -13.25 -6.89 -31.74
N ALA A 18 -14.36 -6.68 -31.02
CA ALA A 18 -15.56 -6.05 -31.57
C ALA A 18 -15.44 -4.52 -31.75
N GLY A 19 -14.33 -3.90 -31.32
CA GLY A 19 -14.14 -2.45 -31.36
C GLY A 19 -15.02 -1.69 -30.36
N GLU A 20 -15.62 -2.38 -29.38
CA GLU A 20 -16.53 -1.81 -28.37
C GLU A 20 -15.75 -1.13 -27.23
N ARG A 21 -14.97 -0.10 -27.58
CA ARG A 21 -14.01 0.58 -26.67
C ARG A 21 -14.64 1.07 -25.36
N LEU A 22 -15.86 1.61 -25.40
CA LEU A 22 -16.56 2.08 -24.20
C LEU A 22 -16.86 0.94 -23.23
N LYS A 23 -17.30 -0.23 -23.73
CA LYS A 23 -17.56 -1.38 -22.87
C LYS A 23 -16.27 -1.94 -22.27
N ALA A 24 -15.19 -2.01 -23.07
CA ALA A 24 -13.87 -2.41 -22.57
C ALA A 24 -13.36 -1.44 -21.49
N THR A 25 -13.55 -0.13 -21.69
CA THR A 25 -13.17 0.92 -20.73
C THR A 25 -13.93 0.77 -19.42
N SER A 26 -15.27 0.70 -19.47
CA SER A 26 -16.09 0.53 -18.25
C SER A 26 -15.77 -0.77 -17.52
N PHE A 27 -15.55 -1.86 -18.26
CA PHE A 27 -15.18 -3.15 -17.68
C PHE A 27 -13.83 -3.08 -16.94
N LEU A 28 -12.83 -2.39 -17.49
CA LEU A 28 -11.54 -2.21 -16.82
C LEU A 28 -11.62 -1.24 -15.64
N ALA A 29 -12.41 -0.16 -15.74
CA ALA A 29 -12.66 0.73 -14.61
C ALA A 29 -13.30 -0.04 -13.43
N ASP A 30 -14.30 -0.88 -13.72
CA ASP A 30 -14.91 -1.76 -12.71
C ASP A 30 -13.88 -2.75 -12.14
N ALA A 31 -13.00 -3.32 -12.97
CA ALA A 31 -11.95 -4.22 -12.51
C ALA A 31 -10.93 -3.52 -11.61
N LEU A 32 -10.53 -2.29 -11.93
CA LEU A 32 -9.64 -1.47 -11.09
C LEU A 32 -10.26 -1.27 -9.70
N ILE A 33 -11.54 -0.88 -9.64
CA ILE A 33 -12.25 -0.64 -8.39
C ILE A 33 -12.43 -1.93 -7.58
N ASN A 34 -12.89 -3.00 -8.21
CA ASN A 34 -13.35 -4.19 -7.47
C ASN A 34 -12.26 -5.24 -7.22
N ASN A 35 -11.23 -5.30 -8.07
CA ASN A 35 -10.21 -6.36 -8.01
C ASN A 35 -8.81 -5.81 -7.70
N GLY A 36 -8.63 -4.49 -7.75
CA GLY A 36 -7.36 -3.83 -7.51
C GLY A 36 -6.51 -3.63 -8.76
N PHE A 37 -5.54 -2.73 -8.63
CA PHE A 37 -4.67 -2.30 -9.72
C PHE A 37 -3.88 -3.46 -10.35
N VAL A 38 -3.18 -4.25 -9.53
CA VAL A 38 -2.30 -5.32 -10.03
C VAL A 38 -3.07 -6.38 -10.84
N GLN A 39 -4.26 -6.77 -10.38
CA GLN A 39 -5.09 -7.72 -11.12
C GLN A 39 -5.67 -7.13 -12.40
N ALA A 40 -6.17 -5.89 -12.36
CA ALA A 40 -6.70 -5.23 -13.55
C ALA A 40 -5.62 -5.00 -14.61
N ALA A 41 -4.41 -4.62 -14.21
CA ALA A 41 -3.26 -4.45 -15.10
C ALA A 41 -2.83 -5.79 -15.73
N ALA A 42 -2.78 -6.87 -14.94
CA ALA A 42 -2.49 -8.21 -15.47
C ALA A 42 -3.54 -8.66 -16.49
N LEU A 43 -4.83 -8.45 -16.17
CA LEU A 43 -5.94 -8.77 -17.08
C LEU A 43 -5.84 -8.00 -18.41
N PHE A 44 -5.52 -6.70 -18.33
CA PHE A 44 -5.30 -5.88 -19.52
C PHE A 44 -4.12 -6.38 -20.35
N ASN A 45 -2.97 -6.63 -19.72
CA ASN A 45 -1.77 -7.13 -20.40
C ASN A 45 -2.02 -8.48 -21.11
N ASP A 46 -2.73 -9.40 -20.46
CA ASP A 46 -3.11 -10.69 -21.06
C ASP A 46 -4.05 -10.52 -22.27
N ALA A 47 -4.91 -9.49 -22.26
CA ALA A 47 -5.83 -9.21 -23.37
C ALA A 47 -5.14 -8.52 -24.57
N GLN A 48 -4.02 -7.84 -24.33
CA GLN A 48 -3.33 -7.00 -25.32
C GLN A 48 -2.50 -7.74 -26.37
N GLU A 49 -2.36 -9.07 -26.31
CA GLU A 49 -1.52 -9.85 -27.24
C GLU A 49 -1.91 -9.72 -28.75
N LYS A 50 -3.01 -9.04 -29.12
CA LYS A 50 -3.55 -9.07 -30.49
C LYS A 50 -3.96 -7.76 -31.19
N GLU A 51 -3.88 -6.58 -30.59
CA GLU A 51 -3.93 -5.25 -31.25
C GLU A 51 -4.17 -4.18 -30.18
N ILE A 52 -3.24 -3.22 -30.04
CA ILE A 52 -3.12 -2.39 -28.84
C ILE A 52 -4.01 -1.14 -28.98
N ALA A 53 -4.96 -1.00 -28.05
CA ALA A 53 -5.66 0.24 -27.77
C ALA A 53 -5.22 0.75 -26.38
N PRO A 54 -4.00 1.35 -26.23
CA PRO A 54 -3.57 1.94 -24.96
C PRO A 54 -4.57 2.98 -24.44
N ASP A 55 -5.32 3.59 -25.36
CA ASP A 55 -6.38 4.54 -25.05
C ASP A 55 -7.47 3.95 -24.17
N VAL A 56 -7.78 2.65 -24.27
CA VAL A 56 -8.79 2.00 -23.43
C VAL A 56 -8.33 1.94 -21.97
N TRP A 57 -7.06 1.57 -21.73
CA TRP A 57 -6.49 1.55 -20.38
C TRP A 57 -6.38 2.94 -19.79
N MET A 58 -5.88 3.90 -20.56
CA MET A 58 -5.81 5.29 -20.12
C MET A 58 -7.20 5.84 -19.80
N SER A 59 -8.20 5.56 -20.65
CA SER A 59 -9.58 5.97 -20.40
C SER A 59 -10.15 5.31 -19.14
N ALA A 60 -9.77 4.06 -18.83
CA ALA A 60 -10.23 3.38 -17.62
C ALA A 60 -9.62 4.00 -16.36
N ILE A 61 -8.33 4.35 -16.38
CA ILE A 61 -7.67 5.08 -15.29
C ILE A 61 -8.33 6.46 -15.10
N THR A 62 -8.48 7.24 -16.18
CA THR A 62 -9.15 8.55 -16.14
C THR A 62 -10.59 8.43 -15.61
N THR A 63 -11.30 7.35 -15.93
CA THR A 63 -12.67 7.13 -15.43
C THR A 63 -12.75 7.08 -13.91
N ILE A 64 -11.68 6.66 -13.23
CA ILE A 64 -11.63 6.50 -11.78
C ILE A 64 -10.76 7.55 -11.08
N GLU A 65 -10.27 8.57 -11.80
CA GLU A 65 -9.29 9.53 -11.27
C GLU A 65 -9.79 10.27 -10.01
N ASP A 66 -11.08 10.61 -9.99
CA ASP A 66 -11.73 11.32 -8.89
C ASP A 66 -12.22 10.37 -7.77
N THR A 67 -11.85 9.08 -7.80
CA THR A 67 -12.19 8.12 -6.74
C THR A 67 -11.02 7.92 -5.77
N PRO A 68 -11.27 7.37 -4.57
CA PRO A 68 -10.18 6.98 -3.66
C PRO A 68 -9.20 5.99 -4.30
N GLU A 69 -9.69 5.05 -5.11
CA GLU A 69 -8.88 4.10 -5.87
C GLU A 69 -7.96 4.80 -6.86
N GLY A 70 -8.48 5.76 -7.63
CA GLY A 70 -7.68 6.60 -8.52
C GLY A 70 -6.58 7.34 -7.78
N SER A 71 -6.90 7.95 -6.64
CA SER A 71 -5.90 8.64 -5.80
C SER A 71 -4.81 7.73 -5.24
N VAL A 72 -5.14 6.47 -4.90
CA VAL A 72 -4.13 5.48 -4.49
C VAL A 72 -3.25 5.13 -5.69
N ILE A 73 -3.84 4.81 -6.84
CA ILE A 73 -3.11 4.45 -8.05
C ILE A 73 -2.19 5.58 -8.48
N ASP A 74 -2.69 6.81 -8.57
CA ASP A 74 -1.92 7.97 -9.00
C ASP A 74 -0.74 8.25 -8.06
N ASN A 75 -0.94 8.16 -6.74
CA ASN A 75 0.15 8.34 -5.80
C ASN A 75 1.22 7.24 -5.92
N VAL A 76 0.81 5.99 -6.10
CA VAL A 76 1.75 4.87 -6.29
C VAL A 76 2.56 5.04 -7.59
N LEU A 77 1.92 5.46 -8.68
CA LEU A 77 2.56 5.53 -9.99
C LEU A 77 3.35 6.82 -10.22
N TYR A 78 2.88 7.95 -9.68
CA TYR A 78 3.33 9.28 -10.12
C TYR A 78 3.74 10.22 -8.99
N SER A 79 3.49 9.89 -7.71
CA SER A 79 3.99 10.75 -6.62
C SER A 79 5.53 10.67 -6.51
N PRO A 80 6.19 11.70 -5.93
CA PRO A 80 7.64 11.69 -5.75
C PRO A 80 8.20 10.52 -4.94
N HIS A 81 7.39 9.90 -4.07
CA HIS A 81 7.79 8.76 -3.25
C HIS A 81 7.34 7.42 -3.85
N ASN A 82 6.62 7.43 -4.98
CA ASN A 82 6.08 6.25 -5.65
C ASN A 82 5.32 5.31 -4.68
N CYS A 83 4.62 5.90 -3.71
CA CYS A 83 3.76 5.20 -2.78
C CYS A 83 2.61 6.10 -2.36
N HIS A 84 1.49 5.49 -1.96
CA HIS A 84 0.41 6.16 -1.27
C HIS A 84 0.54 5.92 0.24
N LEU A 85 0.22 6.93 1.06
CA LEU A 85 0.16 6.79 2.51
C LEU A 85 -1.30 6.74 2.96
N MET A 86 -1.69 5.64 3.60
CA MET A 86 -3.00 5.50 4.20
C MET A 86 -2.89 5.76 5.70
N GLY A 87 -3.44 6.89 6.15
CA GLY A 87 -3.57 7.21 7.58
C GLY A 87 -4.94 6.82 8.10
N VAL A 88 -4.98 6.04 9.17
CA VAL A 88 -6.20 5.58 9.83
C VAL A 88 -6.28 6.22 11.20
N TYR A 89 -7.40 6.89 11.44
CA TYR A 89 -7.71 7.52 12.71
C TYR A 89 -8.53 6.55 13.57
N PRO A 90 -8.40 6.63 14.89
CA PRO A 90 -9.15 5.75 15.78
C PRO A 90 -10.63 6.07 15.69
N ASN A 91 -11.45 5.03 15.92
CA ASN A 91 -12.88 5.23 16.07
C ASN A 91 -13.16 5.93 17.41
N GLU A 92 -14.23 6.73 17.48
CA GLU A 92 -14.62 7.41 18.73
C GLU A 92 -15.02 6.44 19.86
N GLU A 93 -15.28 5.18 19.53
CA GLU A 93 -15.77 4.15 20.47
C GLU A 93 -14.66 3.23 21.01
N ASP A 94 -13.52 3.13 20.33
CA ASP A 94 -12.42 2.23 20.68
C ASP A 94 -11.11 3.03 20.87
N ASP A 95 -10.43 2.83 22.01
CA ASP A 95 -9.12 3.44 22.34
C ASP A 95 -7.96 2.83 21.52
N GLU A 96 -8.20 2.46 20.25
CA GLU A 96 -7.17 1.94 19.37
C GLU A 96 -6.18 3.05 18.97
N PRO A 97 -4.88 2.74 18.81
CA PRO A 97 -3.93 3.72 18.33
C PRO A 97 -4.16 4.05 16.85
N GLU A 98 -4.01 5.32 16.48
CA GLU A 98 -3.93 5.71 15.07
C GLU A 98 -2.71 5.05 14.40
N PHE A 99 -2.81 4.78 13.10
CA PHE A 99 -1.74 4.14 12.35
C PHE A 99 -1.68 4.59 10.90
N THR A 100 -0.48 4.53 10.33
CA THR A 100 -0.23 4.85 8.92
C THR A 100 0.50 3.71 8.25
N TYR A 101 0.17 3.41 7.01
CA TYR A 101 0.93 2.45 6.21
C TYR A 101 1.12 2.90 4.76
N SER A 102 2.19 2.42 4.15
CA SER A 102 2.44 2.61 2.73
C SER A 102 1.64 1.64 1.86
N ILE A 103 1.38 2.06 0.64
CA ILE A 103 0.89 1.23 -0.45
C ILE A 103 1.80 1.50 -1.64
N GLY A 104 2.36 0.47 -2.26
CA GLY A 104 3.12 0.57 -3.50
C GLY A 104 4.63 0.38 -3.35
N LEU A 105 5.18 0.30 -2.14
CA LEU A 105 6.61 0.00 -1.95
C LEU A 105 6.95 -1.40 -2.47
N TRP A 106 6.04 -2.35 -2.25
CA TRP A 106 6.21 -3.70 -2.79
C TRP A 106 6.15 -3.70 -4.32
N TYR A 107 5.18 -2.99 -4.88
CA TYR A 107 4.99 -2.92 -6.33
C TYR A 107 6.18 -2.27 -7.04
N ASN A 108 6.64 -1.10 -6.58
CA ASN A 108 7.67 -0.31 -7.26
C ASN A 108 9.11 -0.75 -6.91
N PHE A 109 9.35 -1.20 -5.69
CA PHE A 109 10.71 -1.44 -5.18
C PHE A 109 10.97 -2.86 -4.68
N GLN A 110 9.96 -3.74 -4.73
CA GLN A 110 10.02 -5.09 -4.12
C GLN A 110 10.42 -5.04 -2.64
N HIS A 111 10.09 -3.94 -1.97
CA HIS A 111 10.33 -3.73 -0.55
C HIS A 111 9.02 -3.98 0.23
N PRO A 112 9.06 -4.55 1.45
CA PRO A 112 7.87 -4.65 2.29
C PRO A 112 7.14 -3.31 2.46
N GLU A 113 5.81 -3.34 2.55
CA GLU A 113 5.07 -2.15 2.95
C GLU A 113 5.42 -1.80 4.40
N ILE A 114 5.51 -0.50 4.72
CA ILE A 114 5.84 -0.01 6.05
C ILE A 114 4.55 0.34 6.78
N LEU A 115 4.39 -0.15 8.01
CA LEU A 115 3.28 0.14 8.91
C LEU A 115 3.82 0.81 10.19
N CYS A 116 3.29 1.95 10.57
CA CYS A 116 3.60 2.64 11.81
C CYS A 116 2.33 2.79 12.65
N VAL A 117 2.38 2.41 13.92
CA VAL A 117 1.24 2.44 14.86
C VAL A 117 1.60 3.29 16.06
N GLY A 118 0.70 4.16 16.50
CA GLY A 118 0.82 4.94 17.73
C GLY A 118 1.49 6.30 17.61
N LEU A 119 2.00 6.66 16.44
CA LEU A 119 2.44 8.01 16.14
C LEU A 119 1.34 8.78 15.40
N PRO A 120 1.26 10.11 15.58
CA PRO A 120 0.38 10.95 14.78
C PRO A 120 0.53 10.67 13.29
N ASN A 121 -0.59 10.49 12.57
CA ASN A 121 -0.57 10.15 11.14
C ASN A 121 0.34 11.05 10.30
N ARG A 122 0.45 12.33 10.66
CA ARG A 122 1.35 13.30 10.02
C ARG A 122 2.83 12.99 10.26
N VAL A 123 3.18 12.54 11.47
CA VAL A 123 4.56 12.19 11.86
C VAL A 123 4.96 10.88 11.22
N SER A 124 4.17 9.82 11.40
CA SER A 124 4.40 8.52 10.75
C SER A 124 4.45 8.64 9.23
N GLY A 125 3.56 9.43 8.62
CA GLY A 125 3.58 9.66 7.18
C GLY A 125 4.85 10.36 6.69
N GLY A 126 5.36 11.34 7.44
CA GLY A 126 6.65 11.98 7.14
C GLY A 126 7.80 10.98 7.16
N LEU A 127 7.89 10.17 8.21
CA LEU A 127 8.91 9.14 8.35
C LEU A 127 8.82 8.09 7.24
N ILE A 128 7.62 7.60 6.92
CA ILE A 128 7.45 6.61 5.85
C ILE A 128 7.90 7.20 4.50
N ASN A 129 7.60 8.47 4.21
CA ASN A 129 8.08 9.12 2.99
C ASN A 129 9.61 9.24 2.93
N GLU A 130 10.25 9.61 4.04
CA GLU A 130 11.72 9.64 4.13
C GLU A 130 12.32 8.27 3.80
N TYR A 131 11.78 7.19 4.39
CA TYR A 131 12.23 5.84 4.06
C TYR A 131 11.86 5.39 2.65
N ALA A 132 10.71 5.81 2.12
CA ALA A 132 10.34 5.53 0.74
C ALA A 132 11.36 6.13 -0.24
N GLN A 133 11.88 7.33 0.05
CA GLN A 133 12.96 7.93 -0.71
C GLN A 133 14.26 7.11 -0.60
N GLU A 134 14.70 6.76 0.60
CA GLU A 134 15.90 5.93 0.79
C GLU A 134 15.78 4.56 0.09
N ILE A 135 14.60 3.93 0.15
CA ILE A 135 14.30 2.67 -0.55
C ILE A 135 14.41 2.86 -2.07
N ALA A 136 13.86 3.96 -2.61
CA ALA A 136 13.95 4.27 -4.04
C ALA A 136 15.40 4.49 -4.51
N GLU A 137 16.25 5.01 -3.63
CA GLU A 137 17.69 5.19 -3.86
C GLU A 137 18.50 3.90 -3.66
N GLY A 138 17.88 2.81 -3.19
CA GLY A 138 18.51 1.51 -2.95
C GLY A 138 19.10 1.35 -1.55
N ASN A 139 18.83 2.29 -0.64
CA ASN A 139 19.31 2.32 0.74
C ASN A 139 18.25 1.79 1.72
N ALA A 140 17.66 0.63 1.42
CA ALA A 140 16.62 0.05 2.27
C ALA A 140 17.12 -0.18 3.71
N PRO A 141 16.35 0.21 4.74
CA PRO A 141 16.76 0.03 6.12
C PRO A 141 16.85 -1.46 6.49
N PRO A 142 17.85 -1.87 7.29
CA PRO A 142 17.93 -3.24 7.80
C PRO A 142 16.76 -3.55 8.74
N LEU A 143 16.30 -4.80 8.69
CA LEU A 143 15.40 -5.34 9.70
C LEU A 143 16.16 -5.66 10.99
N ASP A 144 15.43 -5.64 12.10
CA ASP A 144 15.90 -6.05 13.41
C ASP A 144 17.16 -5.31 13.90
N THR A 145 17.46 -4.14 13.33
CA THR A 145 18.60 -3.30 13.71
C THR A 145 18.11 -1.89 14.06
N PRO A 146 18.45 -1.34 15.24
CA PRO A 146 18.19 0.06 15.56
C PRO A 146 18.88 1.01 14.58
N LEU A 147 18.17 2.06 14.18
CA LEU A 147 18.63 3.09 13.26
C LEU A 147 18.91 4.38 14.04
N ASP A 148 20.16 4.80 14.01
CA ASP A 148 20.64 6.01 14.66
C ASP A 148 20.43 7.26 13.81
N GLY A 149 20.19 8.41 14.45
CA GLY A 149 20.24 9.72 13.79
C GLY A 149 19.08 10.01 12.83
N VAL A 150 18.04 9.16 12.82
CA VAL A 150 16.86 9.34 11.96
C VAL A 150 15.89 10.36 12.55
N LEU A 151 15.71 10.33 13.87
CA LEU A 151 14.86 11.26 14.59
C LEU A 151 15.71 12.33 15.30
N ALA A 152 15.12 13.52 15.49
CA ALA A 152 15.71 14.55 16.34
C ALA A 152 16.00 14.02 17.75
N ASP A 153 16.92 14.64 18.47
CA ASP A 153 17.23 14.34 19.87
C ASP A 153 17.75 12.91 20.17
N GLY A 154 18.12 12.13 19.15
CA GLY A 154 18.76 10.83 19.31
C GLY A 154 17.81 9.65 19.50
N TYR A 155 16.51 9.82 19.24
CA TYR A 155 15.59 8.70 19.18
C TYR A 155 15.95 7.75 18.02
N GLN A 156 15.75 6.46 18.27
CA GLN A 156 15.98 5.40 17.29
C GLN A 156 14.66 4.82 16.76
N LEU A 157 14.74 4.29 15.55
CA LEU A 157 13.69 3.46 14.95
C LEU A 157 14.21 2.06 14.69
N GLN A 158 13.34 1.06 14.69
CA GLN A 158 13.67 -0.30 14.29
C GLN A 158 12.54 -0.90 13.48
N PHE A 159 12.89 -1.65 12.43
CA PHE A 159 11.90 -2.33 11.60
C PHE A 159 11.80 -3.81 11.95
N LYS A 160 10.58 -4.34 12.09
CA LYS A 160 10.33 -5.77 12.32
C LYS A 160 9.25 -6.31 11.39
N LEU A 161 9.40 -7.55 10.96
CA LEU A 161 8.40 -8.22 10.09
C LEU A 161 7.07 -8.40 10.84
N CYS A 162 5.97 -7.98 10.22
CA CYS A 162 4.64 -8.22 10.76
C CYS A 162 4.16 -9.66 10.50
N SER A 163 3.35 -10.17 11.41
CA SER A 163 2.56 -11.39 11.22
C SER A 163 1.53 -11.25 10.09
N ASN A 164 1.13 -12.38 9.49
CA ASN A 164 0.05 -12.38 8.48
C ASN A 164 -1.29 -11.89 9.04
N LYS A 165 -1.51 -12.06 10.35
CA LYS A 165 -2.70 -11.52 11.04
C LYS A 165 -2.68 -10.00 10.99
N ALA A 166 -1.58 -9.39 11.44
CA ALA A 166 -1.43 -7.93 11.41
C ALA A 166 -1.53 -7.36 9.98
N LYS A 167 -0.93 -8.01 8.99
CA LYS A 167 -1.12 -7.61 7.58
C LYS A 167 -2.61 -7.57 7.19
N THR A 168 -3.37 -8.61 7.55
CA THR A 168 -4.80 -8.70 7.22
C THR A 168 -5.62 -7.61 7.93
N GLU A 169 -5.28 -7.30 9.18
CA GLU A 169 -6.01 -6.34 10.01
C GLU A 169 -5.73 -4.88 9.64
N TYR A 170 -4.46 -4.54 9.32
CA TYR A 170 -4.05 -3.14 9.18
C TYR A 170 -3.98 -2.64 7.74
N THR A 171 -3.77 -3.53 6.74
CA THR A 171 -3.35 -3.10 5.40
C THR A 171 -4.39 -3.40 4.30
N CYS A 172 -5.65 -3.07 4.56
CA CYS A 172 -6.77 -3.36 3.66
C CYS A 172 -6.58 -2.76 2.25
N TRP A 173 -6.16 -1.50 2.15
CA TRP A 173 -5.96 -0.82 0.85
C TRP A 173 -4.71 -1.31 0.11
N ALA A 174 -3.65 -1.70 0.83
CA ALA A 174 -2.49 -2.34 0.20
C ALA A 174 -2.87 -3.72 -0.37
N SER A 175 -3.75 -4.45 0.33
CA SER A 175 -4.30 -5.73 -0.13
C SER A 175 -5.18 -5.56 -1.36
N TRP A 176 -6.03 -4.53 -1.38
CA TRP A 176 -6.78 -4.17 -2.57
C TRP A 176 -5.84 -3.87 -3.73
N PHE A 177 -4.88 -2.95 -3.56
CA PHE A 177 -3.98 -2.51 -4.64
C PHE A 177 -3.20 -3.68 -5.26
N ASN A 178 -2.64 -4.56 -4.41
CA ASN A 178 -1.89 -5.74 -4.82
C ASN A 178 -2.78 -6.92 -5.27
N GLY A 179 -4.10 -6.79 -5.20
CA GLY A 179 -5.04 -7.85 -5.55
C GLY A 179 -4.92 -9.08 -4.66
N GLY A 180 -4.63 -8.91 -3.37
CA GLY A 180 -4.50 -9.97 -2.39
C GLY A 180 -3.37 -9.73 -1.39
N LEU A 181 -3.09 -10.74 -0.56
CA LEU A 181 -2.12 -10.65 0.57
C LEU A 181 -0.69 -11.08 0.17
N HIS A 182 -0.34 -10.99 -1.11
CA HIS A 182 0.94 -11.46 -1.67
C HIS A 182 2.06 -10.42 -1.59
N TYR A 183 2.21 -9.80 -0.42
CA TYR A 183 3.27 -8.84 -0.10
C TYR A 183 3.65 -8.94 1.39
N PRO A 184 4.90 -8.63 1.76
CA PRO A 184 5.33 -8.52 3.14
C PRO A 184 5.01 -7.12 3.72
N VAL A 185 4.87 -7.06 5.05
CA VAL A 185 4.68 -5.80 5.80
C VAL A 185 5.68 -5.78 6.95
N ILE A 186 6.32 -4.63 7.17
CA ILE A 186 7.20 -4.40 8.31
C ILE A 186 6.65 -3.28 9.20
N GLN A 187 6.70 -3.48 10.51
CA GLN A 187 6.36 -2.46 11.49
C GLN A 187 7.55 -1.53 11.72
N MET A 188 7.34 -0.23 11.60
CA MET A 188 8.23 0.82 12.08
C MET A 188 8.01 0.99 13.59
N ILE A 189 8.98 0.58 14.39
CA ILE A 189 8.96 0.61 15.85
C ILE A 189 9.73 1.83 16.35
N TRP A 190 9.15 2.54 17.32
CA TRP A 190 9.70 3.78 17.88
C TRP A 190 9.92 3.65 19.38
N GLN A 191 10.83 4.47 19.91
CA GLN A 191 11.12 4.54 21.34
C GLN A 191 10.21 5.53 22.08
N ASP A 192 9.86 5.24 23.33
CA ASP A 192 9.17 6.21 24.19
C ASP A 192 10.07 7.41 24.56
N LYS A 193 9.49 8.39 25.27
CA LYS A 193 10.18 9.64 25.64
C LYS A 193 11.40 9.46 26.55
N GLU A 194 11.57 8.27 27.10
CA GLU A 194 12.72 7.91 27.93
C GLU A 194 13.63 6.90 27.21
N TYR A 195 13.56 6.85 25.88
CA TYR A 195 14.40 6.05 24.98
C TYR A 195 14.22 4.54 25.14
N ARG A 196 13.05 4.09 25.61
CA ARG A 196 12.77 2.67 25.77
C ARG A 196 12.02 2.10 24.58
N TRP A 197 12.26 0.83 24.29
CA TRP A 197 11.53 0.06 23.29
C TRP A 197 10.28 -0.63 23.86
N PRO A 198 9.29 -1.02 23.03
CA PRO A 198 8.09 -1.71 23.51
C PRO A 198 8.34 -3.03 24.27
N TRP A 199 9.49 -3.68 24.03
CA TRP A 199 9.89 -4.90 24.75
C TRP A 199 10.70 -4.63 26.03
N GLU A 200 11.03 -3.38 26.33
CA GLU A 200 11.79 -3.01 27.52
C GLU A 200 10.88 -2.68 28.70
N GLU A 201 11.36 -3.02 29.89
CA GLU A 201 10.66 -2.70 31.12
C GLU A 201 10.51 -1.18 31.28
N GLY A 202 9.28 -0.73 31.49
CA GLY A 202 8.96 0.69 31.69
C GLY A 202 8.50 1.43 30.45
N PHE A 203 8.46 0.81 29.26
CA PHE A 203 7.92 1.46 28.04
C PHE A 203 6.51 2.04 28.24
N ARG A 204 6.29 3.31 27.88
CA ARG A 204 4.96 3.94 28.01
C ARG A 204 4.63 4.91 26.86
N PRO A 205 3.34 4.97 26.45
CA PRO A 205 2.24 4.08 26.84
C PRO A 205 2.31 2.75 26.08
N ILE A 206 2.10 1.63 26.77
CA ILE A 206 2.18 0.28 26.18
C ILE A 206 1.19 0.11 25.03
N GLN A 207 0.01 0.70 25.17
CA GLN A 207 -1.11 0.57 24.22
C GLN A 207 -0.86 1.33 22.91
N ALA A 208 0.04 2.31 22.89
CA ALA A 208 0.26 3.10 21.67
C ALA A 208 0.88 2.26 20.55
N GLN A 209 1.73 1.29 20.88
CA GLN A 209 2.38 0.48 19.86
C GLN A 209 2.35 -1.01 20.23
N PRO A 210 1.28 -1.74 19.89
CA PRO A 210 1.29 -3.20 19.97
C PRO A 210 2.39 -3.77 19.06
N LEU A 211 3.10 -4.79 19.54
CA LEU A 211 4.06 -5.54 18.70
C LEU A 211 3.28 -6.47 17.76
N LEU A 212 3.50 -6.32 16.46
CA LEU A 212 2.73 -7.00 15.41
C LEU A 212 3.43 -8.24 14.82
N THR A 213 4.58 -8.63 15.39
CA THR A 213 5.46 -9.73 14.97
C THR A 213 4.93 -11.11 15.31
#